data_AF-A0A316VZC7-F1
#
_entry.id   AF-A0A316VZC7-F1
#
_cell.length_a   1.000
_cell.length_b   1.000
_cell.length_c   1.000
_cell.angle_alpha   90.00
_cell.angle_beta   90.00
_cell.angle_gamma   90.00
#
_symmetry.space_group_name_H-M   'P 1'
#
loop_
_entity.id
_entity.type
_entity.pdbx_description
1 polymer ?
#
loop_
_entity_poly.entity_id
_entity_poly.type
_entity_poly.pdbx_seq_one_letter_code
_entity_poly.pdbx_strand_id
1 'polypeptide(L)'
;MATLAYAFRPRVPAGSSGTARLAVICNSRALFNNQSAGIKRAIHQRPALHTSARCQEQEAAPTPVAAGGKTAPPSDTSLQPLTWAEYLSLRASRRRWGSVTTYPLTAVALLTSGQFFLTATIDPSTPGFAGIDPVYLSILGTVACGGLGYLVGPALGNGLWAVVYRAKRKETERMDNEFWKHVVRNRADALGQTMQNRLPDFYAESVTSLSTYRQWLRDQSAFKRKLQHGVEEAQREEQRRAGRSGL
;
A
#
# COMPACT_ATOMS: atom_id res chain seq x y z
N MET A 1 3.78 36.95 21.97
CA MET A 1 2.99 36.25 23.00
C MET A 1 2.63 34.86 22.48
N ALA A 2 3.58 33.98 22.16
CA ALA A 2 4.32 33.09 23.05
C ALA A 2 3.41 32.15 23.88
N THR A 3 3.00 31.02 23.28
CA THR A 3 2.39 29.89 24.00
C THR A 3 3.36 28.71 23.99
N LEU A 4 3.74 28.32 25.21
CA LEU A 4 4.74 27.31 25.55
C LEU A 4 4.24 25.89 25.24
N ALA A 5 5.02 25.16 24.45
CA ALA A 5 4.92 23.72 24.32
C ALA A 5 5.54 23.05 25.55
N TYR A 6 4.70 22.43 26.39
CA TYR A 6 5.17 21.64 27.54
C TYR A 6 5.34 20.18 27.12
N ALA A 7 6.58 19.78 26.88
CA ALA A 7 6.96 18.41 26.57
C ALA A 7 7.13 17.60 27.87
N PHE A 8 6.22 16.66 28.13
CA PHE A 8 6.35 15.73 29.26
C PHE A 8 7.14 14.50 28.82
N ARG A 9 8.40 14.41 29.25
CA ARG A 9 9.29 13.25 29.10
C ARG A 9 9.16 12.37 30.35
N PRO A 10 8.69 11.11 30.28
CA PRO A 10 8.83 10.19 31.40
C PRO A 10 10.24 9.58 31.46
N ARG A 11 10.77 9.59 32.68
CA ARG A 11 12.06 9.05 33.14
C ARG A 11 11.92 7.55 33.39
N VAL A 12 12.79 6.73 32.80
CA VAL A 12 12.86 5.28 33.03
C VAL A 12 13.79 5.00 34.22
N PRO A 13 13.38 4.23 35.24
CA PRO A 13 14.31 3.65 36.20
C PRO A 13 14.84 2.29 35.72
N ALA A 14 16.14 2.08 35.91
CA ALA A 14 16.83 0.81 35.75
C ALA A 14 16.85 0.04 37.08
N GLY A 15 16.71 -1.29 37.03
CA GLY A 15 17.14 -2.16 38.14
C GLY A 15 16.33 -3.42 38.40
N SER A 16 16.92 -4.55 37.96
CA SER A 16 17.11 -5.78 38.75
C SER A 16 15.95 -6.78 39.01
N SER A 17 16.16 -7.96 38.40
CA SER A 17 15.93 -9.33 38.91
C SER A 17 14.51 -9.85 39.17
N GLY A 18 14.13 -10.89 38.41
CA GLY A 18 13.17 -11.90 38.90
C GLY A 18 12.23 -12.51 37.87
N THR A 19 12.61 -13.69 37.37
CA THR A 19 11.71 -14.85 37.09
C THR A 19 10.59 -14.73 36.04
N ALA A 20 10.88 -15.36 34.90
CA ALA A 20 10.12 -16.48 34.30
C ALA A 20 8.64 -16.31 33.88
N ARG A 21 8.42 -16.66 32.60
CA ARG A 21 7.16 -17.07 31.93
C ARG A 21 6.21 -15.94 31.53
N LEU A 22 6.35 -15.52 30.27
CA LEU A 22 5.28 -15.54 29.24
C LEU A 22 5.90 -15.06 27.92
N ALA A 23 6.62 -15.96 27.25
CA ALA A 23 7.15 -15.74 25.92
C ALA A 23 6.12 -16.16 24.87
N VAL A 24 5.02 -15.42 24.74
CA VAL A 24 4.14 -15.46 23.57
C VAL A 24 3.56 -14.05 23.41
N ILE A 25 3.49 -13.55 22.17
CA ILE A 25 2.99 -12.22 21.78
C ILE A 25 4.02 -11.08 21.91
N CYS A 26 5.10 -11.15 21.13
CA CYS A 26 5.77 -9.93 20.66
C CYS A 26 6.60 -10.20 19.39
N ASN A 27 5.94 -10.61 18.30
CA ASN A 27 6.57 -10.56 16.98
C ASN A 27 5.55 -10.38 15.84
N SER A 28 4.93 -9.20 15.78
CA SER A 28 4.12 -8.82 14.61
C SER A 28 4.48 -7.45 14.04
N ARG A 29 5.52 -6.79 14.57
CA ARG A 29 5.96 -5.46 14.11
C ARG A 29 7.36 -5.45 13.48
N ALA A 30 8.12 -6.53 13.59
CA ALA A 30 9.50 -6.60 13.09
C ALA A 30 9.63 -7.19 11.67
N LEU A 31 8.56 -7.75 11.09
CA LEU A 31 8.60 -8.34 9.74
C LEU A 31 8.21 -7.38 8.60
N PHE A 32 7.85 -6.13 8.90
CA PHE A 32 7.46 -5.16 7.87
C PHE A 32 8.55 -4.15 7.49
N ASN A 33 9.69 -4.11 8.19
CA ASN A 33 10.69 -3.06 8.02
C ASN A 33 12.11 -3.55 7.69
N ASN A 34 12.28 -4.84 7.40
CA ASN A 34 13.60 -5.42 7.10
C ASN A 34 13.62 -6.07 5.71
N GLN A 35 13.42 -5.25 4.68
CA GLN A 35 13.74 -5.61 3.30
C GLN A 35 14.33 -4.40 2.56
N SER A 36 15.29 -3.72 3.18
CA SER A 36 16.04 -2.62 2.54
C SER A 36 17.52 -2.58 2.90
N ALA A 37 18.05 -3.59 3.59
CA ALA A 37 19.46 -3.67 3.95
C ALA A 37 20.13 -4.87 3.27
N GLY A 38 20.38 -4.75 1.97
CA GLY A 38 21.15 -5.70 1.20
C GLY A 38 21.11 -5.31 -0.26
N ILE A 39 22.27 -5.29 -0.91
CA ILE A 39 22.53 -4.78 -2.27
C ILE A 39 22.80 -3.26 -2.32
N LYS A 40 23.62 -2.78 -1.38
CA LYS A 40 24.58 -1.70 -1.68
C LYS A 40 25.94 -2.35 -1.88
N ARG A 41 26.31 -2.57 -3.15
CA ARG A 41 27.65 -2.76 -3.72
C ARG A 41 27.53 -3.65 -4.94
N ALA A 42 27.49 -3.02 -6.11
CA ALA A 42 28.22 -3.43 -7.31
C ALA A 42 27.73 -2.58 -8.49
N ILE A 43 28.66 -2.28 -9.39
CA ILE A 43 28.44 -1.74 -10.74
C ILE A 43 28.34 -0.20 -10.81
N HIS A 44 29.42 0.44 -10.39
CA HIS A 44 30.07 1.39 -11.30
C HIS A 44 30.62 0.59 -12.47
N GLN A 45 30.09 0.78 -13.68
CA GLN A 45 30.86 0.83 -14.93
C GLN A 45 29.92 1.16 -16.10
N ARG A 46 30.14 2.34 -16.67
CA ARG A 46 29.75 2.69 -18.03
C ARG A 46 30.65 1.91 -18.99
N PRO A 47 30.16 1.56 -20.19
CA PRO A 47 30.75 2.21 -21.34
C PRO A 47 29.71 2.77 -22.32
N ALA A 48 30.18 3.74 -23.08
CA ALA A 48 29.46 4.51 -24.06
C ALA A 48 29.64 3.95 -25.48
N LEU A 49 28.80 4.47 -26.37
CA LEU A 49 28.99 4.70 -27.80
C LEU A 49 28.41 3.69 -28.82
N HIS A 50 27.41 4.24 -29.52
CA HIS A 50 27.28 4.31 -30.99
C HIS A 50 26.74 3.09 -31.73
N THR A 51 25.55 3.23 -32.32
CA THR A 51 25.40 3.26 -33.78
C THR A 51 23.95 3.50 -34.21
N SER A 52 23.85 4.37 -35.19
CA SER A 52 22.69 4.78 -35.97
C SER A 52 21.93 3.62 -36.62
N ALA A 53 20.61 3.62 -36.54
CA ALA A 53 19.75 3.12 -37.60
C ALA A 53 18.43 3.88 -37.61
N ARG A 54 18.13 4.41 -38.79
CA ARG A 54 17.04 5.30 -39.16
C ARG A 54 15.99 4.47 -39.93
N CYS A 55 14.73 4.93 -39.91
CA CYS A 55 13.58 4.50 -40.72
C CYS A 55 12.96 3.13 -40.28
N GLN A 56 11.64 2.94 -40.16
CA GLN A 56 10.51 3.56 -40.84
C GLN A 56 9.26 3.68 -39.95
N GLU A 57 8.57 4.79 -40.20
CA GLU A 57 7.15 5.05 -39.99
C GLU A 57 6.31 4.18 -40.94
N GLN A 58 5.23 3.56 -40.45
CA GLN A 58 4.09 3.24 -41.30
C GLN A 58 2.80 3.19 -40.48
N GLU A 59 1.99 4.20 -40.72
CA GLU A 59 0.64 4.43 -40.23
C GLU A 59 -0.36 3.78 -41.21
N ALA A 60 -1.31 2.99 -40.70
CA ALA A 60 -2.60 2.75 -41.33
C ALA A 60 -3.60 2.10 -40.35
N ALA A 61 -4.65 2.84 -40.03
CA ALA A 61 -6.00 2.37 -39.66
C ALA A 61 -6.98 2.96 -40.70
N PRO A 62 -8.29 2.59 -40.82
CA PRO A 62 -9.14 1.90 -39.84
C PRO A 62 -10.20 0.86 -40.37
N THR A 63 -10.73 0.03 -39.44
CA THR A 63 -12.10 -0.59 -39.22
C THR A 63 -13.09 -0.92 -40.38
N PRO A 64 -14.28 -1.56 -40.18
CA PRO A 64 -14.89 -2.33 -39.05
C PRO A 64 -15.54 -3.69 -39.47
N VAL A 65 -15.87 -4.62 -38.55
CA VAL A 65 -17.23 -5.23 -38.39
C VAL A 65 -17.33 -6.34 -37.31
N ALA A 66 -18.48 -6.31 -36.64
CA ALA A 66 -19.30 -7.42 -36.14
C ALA A 66 -18.96 -8.16 -34.82
N ALA A 67 -19.72 -7.75 -33.79
CA ALA A 67 -20.54 -8.55 -32.89
C ALA A 67 -20.32 -10.07 -32.80
N GLY A 68 -20.08 -10.52 -31.57
CA GLY A 68 -20.17 -11.93 -31.18
C GLY A 68 -20.13 -12.08 -29.66
N GLY A 69 -21.23 -11.76 -28.99
CA GLY A 69 -21.43 -12.14 -27.60
C GLY A 69 -21.53 -13.66 -27.48
N LYS A 70 -20.60 -14.28 -26.75
CA LYS A 70 -20.70 -15.67 -26.29
C LYS A 70 -20.17 -15.75 -24.85
N THR A 71 -21.12 -15.93 -23.94
CA THR A 71 -21.12 -16.83 -22.78
C THR A 71 -19.77 -17.07 -22.10
N ALA A 72 -19.63 -16.57 -20.87
CA ALA A 72 -18.59 -16.99 -19.95
C ALA A 72 -18.75 -18.49 -19.62
N PRO A 73 -17.71 -19.33 -19.81
CA PRO A 73 -17.74 -20.71 -19.33
C PRO A 73 -17.43 -20.76 -17.82
N PRO A 74 -17.98 -21.75 -17.08
CA PRO A 74 -17.56 -22.02 -15.71
C PRO A 74 -16.06 -22.38 -15.72
N SER A 75 -15.31 -21.66 -14.92
CA SER A 75 -13.85 -21.71 -14.83
C SER A 75 -13.37 -23.03 -14.21
N ASP A 76 -12.85 -23.94 -15.03
CA ASP A 76 -11.99 -25.06 -14.62
C ASP A 76 -10.68 -24.50 -14.05
N THR A 77 -10.71 -24.25 -12.75
CA THR A 77 -9.74 -23.43 -12.03
C THR A 77 -8.61 -24.30 -11.46
N SER A 78 -7.72 -24.83 -12.30
CA SER A 78 -6.44 -25.35 -11.78
C SER A 78 -5.26 -25.42 -12.75
N LEU A 79 -5.44 -25.20 -14.06
CA LEU A 79 -4.33 -25.35 -15.04
C LEU A 79 -4.16 -24.19 -16.04
N GLN A 80 -5.04 -23.18 -16.01
CA GLN A 80 -4.91 -22.03 -16.92
C GLN A 80 -4.04 -20.94 -16.29
N PRO A 81 -3.01 -20.44 -17.01
CA PRO A 81 -2.16 -19.35 -16.54
C PRO A 81 -3.00 -18.09 -16.27
N LEU A 82 -2.78 -17.48 -15.11
CA LEU A 82 -3.51 -16.29 -14.67
C LEU A 82 -3.36 -15.13 -15.67
N THR A 83 -4.47 -14.60 -16.19
CA THR A 83 -4.44 -13.44 -17.09
C THR A 83 -4.08 -12.16 -16.33
N TRP A 84 -3.49 -11.17 -17.01
CA TRP A 84 -3.11 -9.89 -16.40
C TRP A 84 -4.29 -9.15 -15.74
N ALA A 85 -5.47 -9.18 -16.37
CA ALA A 85 -6.68 -8.55 -15.82
C ALA A 85 -7.12 -9.22 -14.51
N GLU A 86 -7.11 -10.56 -14.49
CA GLU A 86 -7.44 -11.35 -13.31
C GLU A 86 -6.42 -11.13 -12.18
N TYR A 87 -5.13 -11.15 -12.50
CA TYR A 87 -4.04 -10.85 -11.56
C TYR A 87 -4.21 -9.48 -10.88
N LEU A 88 -4.46 -8.42 -11.66
CA LEU A 88 -4.64 -7.08 -11.10
C LEU A 88 -5.91 -6.98 -10.25
N SER A 89 -6.99 -7.66 -10.66
CA SER A 89 -8.21 -7.75 -9.86
C SER A 89 -8.01 -8.52 -8.54
N LEU A 90 -7.13 -9.53 -8.55
CA LEU A 90 -6.79 -10.31 -7.37
C LEU A 90 -5.96 -9.47 -6.38
N ARG A 91 -4.99 -8.68 -6.89
CA ARG A 91 -4.25 -7.68 -6.11
C ARG A 91 -5.19 -6.62 -5.51
N ALA A 92 -6.18 -6.15 -6.28
CA ALA A 92 -7.24 -5.25 -5.83
C ALA A 92 -8.07 -5.84 -4.70
N SER A 93 -8.45 -7.11 -4.86
CA SER A 93 -9.29 -7.80 -3.90
C SER A 93 -8.59 -7.85 -2.54
N ARG A 94 -7.30 -8.24 -2.49
CA ARG A 94 -6.54 -8.40 -1.24
C ARG A 94 -6.61 -7.18 -0.32
N ARG A 95 -6.58 -5.96 -0.88
CA ARG A 95 -6.70 -4.72 -0.10
C ARG A 95 -8.11 -4.46 0.40
N ARG A 96 -9.13 -4.80 -0.41
CA ARG A 96 -10.54 -4.64 -0.04
C ARG A 96 -10.96 -5.59 1.08
N TRP A 97 -10.40 -6.79 1.13
CA TRP A 97 -10.72 -7.78 2.18
C TRP A 97 -10.48 -7.25 3.59
N GLY A 98 -9.45 -6.42 3.82
CA GLY A 98 -9.21 -5.81 5.12
C GLY A 98 -10.38 -4.94 5.60
N SER A 99 -10.90 -4.06 4.74
CA SER A 99 -12.07 -3.22 5.07
C SER A 99 -13.36 -4.05 5.14
N VAL A 100 -13.54 -4.99 4.22
CA VAL A 100 -14.75 -5.82 4.12
C VAL A 100 -14.94 -6.71 5.35
N THR A 101 -13.88 -7.21 5.99
CA THR A 101 -14.03 -7.98 7.23
C THR A 101 -14.15 -7.11 8.47
N THR A 102 -13.58 -5.91 8.45
CA THR A 102 -13.56 -5.03 9.63
C THR A 102 -14.95 -4.49 9.95
N TYR A 103 -15.72 -4.03 8.97
CA TYR A 103 -17.08 -3.52 9.20
C TYR A 103 -18.04 -4.54 9.84
N PRO A 104 -18.24 -5.75 9.29
CA PRO A 104 -19.14 -6.73 9.90
C PRO A 104 -18.61 -7.23 11.23
N LEU A 105 -17.28 -7.41 11.37
CA LEU A 105 -16.71 -7.86 12.64
C LEU A 105 -16.93 -6.84 13.76
N THR A 106 -16.74 -5.55 13.46
CA THR A 106 -16.99 -4.46 14.42
C THR A 106 -18.47 -4.37 14.75
N ALA A 107 -19.36 -4.50 13.76
CA ALA A 107 -20.81 -4.52 13.98
C ALA A 107 -21.22 -5.70 14.87
N VAL A 108 -20.73 -6.91 14.59
CA VAL A 108 -21.01 -8.10 15.41
C VAL A 108 -20.46 -7.93 16.82
N ALA A 109 -19.26 -7.38 16.99
CA ALA A 109 -18.68 -7.11 18.30
C ALA A 109 -19.53 -6.11 19.12
N LEU A 110 -19.98 -5.01 18.49
CA LEU A 110 -20.85 -4.02 19.12
C LEU A 110 -22.24 -4.58 19.46
N LEU A 111 -22.83 -5.36 18.55
CA LEU A 111 -24.14 -5.98 18.79
C LEU A 111 -24.07 -7.03 19.90
N THR A 112 -23.03 -7.85 19.91
CA THR A 112 -22.84 -8.91 20.92
C THR A 112 -22.55 -8.30 22.29
N SER A 113 -21.64 -7.32 22.37
CA SER A 113 -21.35 -6.63 23.63
C SER A 113 -22.52 -5.80 24.11
N GLY A 114 -23.19 -5.06 23.22
CA GLY A 114 -24.41 -4.32 23.56
C GLY A 114 -25.48 -5.24 24.11
N GLN A 115 -25.78 -6.37 23.45
CA GLN A 115 -26.76 -7.34 23.96
C GLN A 115 -26.37 -7.89 25.33
N PHE A 116 -25.10 -8.20 25.54
CA PHE A 116 -24.58 -8.69 26.81
C PHE A 116 -24.74 -7.64 27.93
N PHE A 117 -24.33 -6.40 27.70
CA PHE A 117 -24.40 -5.33 28.69
C PHE A 117 -25.83 -4.82 28.92
N LEU A 118 -26.72 -4.87 27.93
CA LEU A 118 -28.13 -4.49 28.08
C LEU A 118 -28.92 -5.53 28.88
N THR A 119 -28.56 -6.82 28.79
CA THR A 119 -29.22 -7.90 29.53
C THR A 119 -28.67 -8.04 30.96
N ALA A 120 -27.49 -7.49 31.23
CA ALA A 120 -26.91 -7.48 32.56
C ALA A 120 -27.75 -6.61 33.51
N THR A 121 -28.38 -7.23 34.51
CA THR A 121 -29.12 -6.51 35.56
C THR A 121 -28.15 -5.76 36.45
N ILE A 122 -28.24 -4.43 36.43
CA ILE A 122 -27.44 -3.54 37.26
C ILE A 122 -28.06 -3.51 38.67
N ASP A 123 -27.50 -4.27 39.60
CA ASP A 123 -27.92 -4.25 41.00
C ASP A 123 -27.23 -3.08 41.74
N PRO A 124 -27.97 -2.14 42.35
CA PRO A 124 -27.42 -1.00 43.09
C PRO A 124 -26.63 -1.40 44.35
N SER A 125 -26.74 -2.64 44.81
CA SER A 125 -25.97 -3.16 45.96
C SER A 125 -24.51 -3.49 45.63
N THR A 126 -24.16 -3.56 44.33
CA THR A 126 -22.79 -3.77 43.88
C THR A 126 -22.04 -2.43 43.86
N PRO A 127 -21.08 -2.17 44.76
CA PRO A 127 -20.30 -0.94 44.70
C PRO A 127 -19.56 -0.89 43.36
N GLY A 128 -19.82 0.17 42.58
CA GLY A 128 -19.20 0.38 41.28
C GLY A 128 -17.68 0.29 41.36
N PHE A 129 -17.05 -0.33 40.35
CA PHE A 129 -15.60 -0.43 40.28
C PHE A 129 -15.00 0.99 40.31
N ALA A 130 -14.19 1.28 41.34
CA ALA A 130 -13.56 2.58 41.58
C ALA A 130 -14.53 3.78 41.76
N GLY A 131 -15.77 3.55 42.20
CA GLY A 131 -16.76 4.62 42.42
C GLY A 131 -17.41 5.16 41.13
N ILE A 132 -17.17 4.51 39.99
CA ILE A 132 -17.80 4.81 38.70
C ILE A 132 -19.12 4.06 38.60
N ASP A 133 -20.17 4.74 38.14
CA ASP A 133 -21.49 4.13 37.92
C ASP A 133 -21.38 2.98 36.89
N PRO A 134 -21.93 1.78 37.19
CA PRO A 134 -21.96 0.63 36.27
C PRO A 134 -22.50 0.93 34.87
N VAL A 135 -23.33 1.96 34.68
CA VAL A 135 -23.79 2.40 33.35
C VAL A 135 -22.61 2.88 32.49
N TYR A 136 -21.70 3.69 33.04
CA TYR A 136 -20.53 4.16 32.29
C TYR A 136 -19.56 3.04 31.96
N LEU A 137 -19.39 2.07 32.87
CA LEU A 137 -18.55 0.89 32.64
C LEU A 137 -19.11 0.01 31.51
N SER A 138 -20.43 -0.11 31.42
CA SER A 138 -21.11 -0.88 30.37
C SER A 138 -20.98 -0.22 29.00
N ILE A 139 -21.11 1.12 28.94
CA ILE A 139 -20.88 1.89 27.70
C ILE A 139 -19.41 1.80 27.29
N LEU A 140 -18.49 2.03 28.22
CA LEU A 140 -17.05 1.94 27.97
C LEU A 140 -16.65 0.54 27.53
N GLY A 141 -17.21 -0.50 28.15
CA GLY A 141 -16.99 -1.90 27.79
C GLY A 141 -17.50 -2.22 26.38
N THR A 142 -18.68 -1.70 26.01
CA THR A 142 -19.24 -1.84 24.66
C THR A 142 -18.33 -1.17 23.62
N VAL A 143 -17.90 0.08 23.89
CA VAL A 143 -16.99 0.83 22.99
C VAL A 143 -15.63 0.14 22.90
N ALA A 144 -15.09 -0.37 24.01
CA ALA A 144 -13.83 -1.11 24.04
C ALA A 144 -13.92 -2.40 23.19
N CYS A 145 -15.04 -3.14 23.28
CA CYS A 145 -15.28 -4.32 22.47
C CYS A 145 -15.36 -3.96 20.97
N GLY A 146 -16.05 -2.88 20.61
CA GLY A 146 -16.08 -2.37 19.24
C GLY A 146 -14.70 -1.96 18.73
N GLY A 147 -13.91 -1.24 19.54
CA GLY A 147 -12.54 -0.88 19.20
C GLY A 147 -11.62 -2.09 18.98
N LEU A 148 -11.78 -3.14 19.79
CA LEU A 148 -11.07 -4.40 19.60
C LEU A 148 -11.50 -5.11 18.31
N GLY A 149 -12.80 -5.15 18.01
CA GLY A 149 -13.32 -5.69 16.74
C GLY A 149 -12.72 -4.96 15.53
N TYR A 150 -12.61 -3.64 15.60
CA TYR A 150 -11.99 -2.82 14.55
C TYR A 150 -10.50 -3.14 14.36
N LEU A 151 -9.76 -3.34 15.45
CA LEU A 151 -8.32 -3.64 15.39
C LEU A 151 -8.02 -5.04 14.85
N VAL A 152 -8.85 -6.03 15.22
CA VAL A 152 -8.69 -7.44 14.79
C VAL A 152 -9.17 -7.64 13.33
N GLY A 153 -10.06 -6.79 12.84
CA GLY A 153 -10.66 -6.86 11.52
C GLY A 153 -9.69 -7.08 10.35
N PRO A 154 -8.66 -6.22 10.16
CA PRO A 154 -7.74 -6.34 9.03
C PRO A 154 -6.84 -7.58 9.09
N ALA A 155 -6.47 -8.03 10.30
CA ALA A 155 -5.67 -9.23 10.48
C ALA A 155 -6.46 -10.48 10.07
N LEU A 156 -7.73 -10.58 10.48
CA LEU A 156 -8.63 -11.65 10.05
C LEU A 156 -8.94 -11.59 8.56
N GLY A 157 -9.09 -10.40 7.99
CA GLY A 157 -9.31 -10.23 6.54
C GLY A 157 -8.15 -10.75 5.69
N ASN A 158 -6.91 -10.47 6.09
CA ASN A 158 -5.73 -11.01 5.43
C ASN A 158 -5.62 -12.53 5.56
N GLY A 159 -5.96 -13.08 6.73
CA GLY A 159 -6.00 -14.53 6.94
C GLY A 159 -7.03 -15.22 6.07
N LEU A 160 -8.26 -14.70 6.03
CA LEU A 160 -9.35 -15.25 5.23
C LEU A 160 -9.02 -15.23 3.74
N TRP A 161 -8.48 -14.11 3.23
CA TRP A 161 -8.03 -14.02 1.85
C TRP A 161 -6.96 -15.06 1.50
N ALA A 162 -5.98 -15.27 2.39
CA ALA A 162 -4.92 -16.25 2.19
C ALA A 162 -5.44 -17.69 2.09
N VAL A 163 -6.51 -18.02 2.82
CA VAL A 163 -7.17 -19.32 2.78
C VAL A 163 -8.00 -19.48 1.50
N VAL A 164 -8.82 -18.48 1.15
CA VAL A 164 -9.68 -18.51 -0.05
C VAL A 164 -8.86 -18.63 -1.33
N TYR A 165 -7.79 -17.84 -1.46
CA TYR A 165 -6.98 -17.79 -2.67
C TYR A 165 -5.72 -18.67 -2.62
N ARG A 166 -5.70 -19.69 -1.73
CA ARG A 166 -4.54 -20.59 -1.55
C ARG A 166 -4.06 -21.25 -2.85
N ALA A 167 -4.99 -21.61 -3.74
CA ALA A 167 -4.68 -22.29 -5.00
C ALA A 167 -3.93 -21.38 -6.00
N LYS A 168 -4.24 -20.07 -6.00
CA LYS A 168 -3.69 -19.10 -6.95
C LYS A 168 -2.45 -18.37 -6.45
N ARG A 169 -1.95 -18.67 -5.24
CA ARG A 169 -0.82 -17.94 -4.64
C ARG A 169 0.48 -18.07 -5.45
N LYS A 170 0.83 -19.28 -5.89
CA LYS A 170 2.06 -19.51 -6.67
C LYS A 170 2.05 -18.79 -8.02
N GLU A 171 0.91 -18.76 -8.71
CA GLU A 171 0.76 -18.00 -9.96
C GLU A 171 0.82 -16.48 -9.72
N THR A 172 0.17 -16.02 -8.65
CA THR A 172 0.18 -14.61 -8.26
C THR A 172 1.60 -14.13 -7.96
N GLU A 173 2.40 -14.95 -7.25
CA GLU A 173 3.80 -14.62 -6.94
C GLU A 173 4.67 -14.54 -8.19
N ARG A 174 4.45 -15.42 -9.19
CA ARG A 174 5.15 -15.33 -10.49
C ARG A 174 4.80 -14.04 -11.21
N MET A 175 3.51 -13.71 -11.31
CA MET A 175 3.03 -12.48 -11.93
C MET A 175 3.45 -11.22 -11.17
N ASP A 176 3.52 -11.26 -9.83
CA ASP A 176 4.04 -10.18 -9.00
C ASP A 176 5.49 -9.84 -9.36
N ASN A 177 6.33 -10.87 -9.58
CA ASN A 177 7.71 -10.68 -9.99
C ASN A 177 7.82 -10.09 -11.40
N GLU A 178 6.98 -10.53 -12.34
CA GLU A 178 6.93 -9.96 -13.71
C GLU A 178 6.44 -8.51 -13.70
N PHE A 179 5.40 -8.23 -12.92
CA PHE A 179 4.87 -6.89 -12.73
C PHE A 179 5.94 -5.97 -12.14
N TRP A 180 6.67 -6.44 -11.13
CA TRP A 180 7.77 -5.68 -10.55
C TRP A 180 8.85 -5.32 -11.58
N LYS A 181 9.22 -6.26 -12.47
CA LYS A 181 10.16 -5.99 -13.58
C LYS A 181 9.62 -4.90 -14.50
N HIS A 182 8.33 -4.90 -14.83
CA HIS A 182 7.70 -3.85 -15.62
C HIS A 182 7.69 -2.49 -14.92
N VAL A 183 7.42 -2.45 -13.61
CA VAL A 183 7.44 -1.22 -12.81
C VAL A 183 8.85 -0.63 -12.77
N VAL A 184 9.86 -1.46 -12.47
CA VAL A 184 11.27 -1.03 -12.40
C VAL A 184 11.78 -0.50 -13.74
N ARG A 185 11.35 -1.09 -14.86
CA ARG A 185 11.73 -0.62 -16.21
C ARG A 185 11.11 0.74 -16.54
N ASN A 186 9.85 0.96 -16.15
CA ASN A 186 9.08 2.10 -16.62
C ASN A 186 9.08 3.30 -15.67
N ARG A 187 9.43 3.12 -14.39
CA ARG A 187 9.50 4.20 -13.39
C ARG A 187 10.48 5.31 -13.79
N ALA A 188 10.22 6.53 -13.32
CA ALA A 188 11.14 7.65 -13.36
C ALA A 188 12.01 7.71 -12.10
N ASP A 189 13.21 8.30 -12.22
CA ASP A 189 14.14 8.42 -11.09
C ASP A 189 13.65 9.45 -10.07
N ALA A 190 13.70 9.09 -8.79
CA ALA A 190 13.18 9.90 -7.70
C ALA A 190 14.00 11.19 -7.45
N LEU A 191 15.23 11.28 -7.96
CA LEU A 191 16.16 12.39 -7.68
C LEU A 191 15.79 13.71 -8.37
N GLY A 192 14.92 13.68 -9.39
CA GLY A 192 14.49 14.87 -10.14
C GLY A 192 13.34 15.66 -9.51
N GLN A 193 13.04 15.50 -8.22
CA GLN A 193 11.91 16.22 -7.60
C GLN A 193 12.25 17.69 -7.40
N THR A 194 11.41 18.56 -7.95
CA THR A 194 11.35 19.97 -7.56
C THR A 194 10.10 20.19 -6.72
N MET A 195 10.09 21.24 -5.88
CA MET A 195 8.95 21.53 -4.99
C MET A 195 7.63 21.73 -5.77
N GLN A 196 7.72 22.14 -7.03
CA GLN A 196 6.60 22.39 -7.92
C GLN A 196 6.15 21.14 -8.70
N ASN A 197 6.98 20.09 -8.79
CA ASN A 197 6.69 18.88 -9.55
C ASN A 197 6.71 17.67 -8.61
N ARG A 198 5.54 17.33 -8.04
CA ARG A 198 5.39 16.14 -7.18
C ARG A 198 5.65 14.85 -7.98
N LEU A 199 6.35 13.91 -7.35
CA LEU A 199 6.67 12.62 -7.95
C LEU A 199 5.40 11.79 -8.21
N PRO A 200 5.22 11.24 -9.42
CA PRO A 200 4.22 10.20 -9.65
C PRO A 200 4.53 8.97 -8.79
N ASP A 201 3.50 8.20 -8.43
CA ASP A 201 3.58 6.98 -7.61
C ASP A 201 4.76 6.08 -8.04
N PHE A 202 5.78 5.98 -7.18
CA PHE A 202 7.05 5.31 -7.48
C PHE A 202 6.93 3.78 -7.46
N TYR A 203 6.02 3.23 -6.66
CA TYR A 203 5.88 1.79 -6.45
C TYR A 203 4.72 1.17 -7.23
N ALA A 204 4.02 1.99 -8.03
CA ALA A 204 2.79 1.58 -8.71
C ALA A 204 1.80 0.95 -7.71
N GLU A 205 1.72 1.53 -6.51
CA GLU A 205 0.82 1.06 -5.46
C GLU A 205 -0.63 1.20 -5.90
N SER A 206 -0.94 2.25 -6.65
CA SER A 206 -2.29 2.57 -7.15
C SER A 206 -2.76 1.64 -8.27
N VAL A 207 -1.84 0.90 -8.92
CA VAL A 207 -2.15 0.07 -10.08
C VAL A 207 -2.94 -1.18 -9.67
N THR A 208 -4.24 -1.09 -9.93
CA THR A 208 -5.25 -2.06 -9.51
C THR A 208 -6.03 -2.64 -10.70
N SER A 209 -5.95 -1.97 -11.86
CA SER A 209 -6.60 -2.38 -13.11
C SER A 209 -5.71 -2.01 -14.30
N LEU A 210 -6.03 -2.55 -15.49
CA LEU A 210 -5.29 -2.25 -16.72
C LEU A 210 -5.40 -0.78 -17.14
N SER A 211 -6.54 -0.13 -16.90
CA SER A 211 -6.70 1.30 -17.23
C SER A 211 -5.81 2.16 -16.33
N THR A 212 -5.78 1.85 -15.03
CA THR A 212 -4.90 2.52 -14.06
C THR A 212 -3.43 2.29 -14.39
N TYR A 213 -3.07 1.11 -14.89
CA TYR A 213 -1.71 0.85 -15.35
C TYR A 213 -1.31 1.73 -16.54
N ARG A 214 -2.17 1.86 -17.56
CA ARG A 214 -1.93 2.75 -18.71
C ARG A 214 -1.84 4.21 -18.30
N GLN A 215 -2.68 4.63 -17.35
CA GLN A 215 -2.61 5.96 -16.77
C GLN A 215 -1.27 6.19 -16.06
N TRP A 216 -0.86 5.26 -15.21
CA TRP A 216 0.43 5.30 -14.54
C TRP A 216 1.60 5.41 -15.53
N LEU A 217 1.60 4.66 -16.63
CA LEU A 217 2.61 4.78 -17.69
C LEU A 217 2.64 6.18 -18.32
N ARG A 218 1.47 6.78 -18.56
CA ARG A 218 1.37 8.16 -19.07
C ARG A 218 1.94 9.16 -18.07
N ASP A 219 1.63 9.01 -16.79
CA ASP A 219 2.12 9.89 -15.72
C ASP A 219 3.65 9.81 -15.58
N GLN A 220 4.22 8.60 -15.63
CA GLN A 220 5.67 8.41 -15.64
C GLN A 220 6.32 9.03 -16.89
N SER A 221 5.72 8.86 -18.07
CA SER A 221 6.22 9.48 -19.31
C SER A 221 6.15 11.00 -19.27
N ALA A 222 5.08 11.57 -18.71
CA ALA A 222 4.90 13.01 -18.58
C ALA A 222 5.93 13.60 -17.61
N PHE A 223 6.21 12.88 -16.51
CA PHE A 223 7.25 13.28 -15.57
C PHE A 223 8.64 13.25 -16.21
N LYS A 224 8.99 12.20 -16.96
CA LYS A 224 10.26 12.11 -17.71
C LYS A 224 10.43 13.28 -18.69
N ARG A 225 9.38 13.65 -19.44
CA ARG A 225 9.41 14.81 -20.34
C ARG A 225 9.63 16.13 -19.60
N LYS A 226 8.97 16.32 -18.46
CA LYS A 226 9.17 17.51 -17.61
C LYS A 226 10.60 17.63 -17.09
N LEU A 227 11.21 16.51 -16.70
CA LEU A 227 12.61 16.49 -16.27
C LEU A 227 13.56 16.89 -17.40
N GLN A 228 13.34 16.37 -18.61
CA GLN A 228 14.17 16.73 -19.76
C GLN A 228 14.09 18.23 -20.07
N HIS A 229 12.88 18.81 -20.05
CA HIS A 229 12.71 20.24 -20.28
C HIS A 229 13.43 21.10 -19.23
N GLY A 230 13.30 20.76 -17.95
CA GLY A 230 13.98 21.51 -16.88
C GLY A 230 15.51 21.47 -17.00
N VAL A 231 16.07 20.36 -17.49
CA VAL A 231 17.52 20.25 -17.77
C VAL A 231 17.93 21.15 -18.94
N GLU A 232 17.15 21.18 -20.03
CA GLU A 232 17.43 22.04 -21.18
C GLU A 232 17.33 23.53 -20.84
N GLU A 233 16.35 23.92 -20.00
CA GLU A 233 16.22 25.29 -19.51
C GLU A 233 17.43 25.72 -18.68
N ALA A 234 17.88 24.86 -17.75
CA ALA A 234 19.06 25.12 -16.94
C ALA A 234 20.32 25.32 -17.81
N GLN A 235 20.51 24.48 -18.83
CA GLN A 235 21.62 24.61 -19.78
C GLN A 235 21.55 25.91 -20.59
N ARG A 236 20.35 26.30 -21.05
CA ARG A 236 20.15 27.57 -21.77
C ARG A 236 20.46 28.79 -20.89
N GLU A 237 20.12 28.74 -19.61
CA GLU A 237 20.45 29.81 -18.67
C GLU A 237 21.96 29.94 -18.42
N GLU A 238 22.67 28.82 -18.26
CA GLU A 238 24.13 28.81 -18.10
C GLU A 238 24.83 29.39 -19.33
N GLN A 239 24.40 29.00 -20.54
CA GLN A 239 24.92 29.56 -21.79
C GLN A 239 24.69 31.08 -21.87
N ARG A 240 23.51 31.56 -21.46
CA ARG A 240 23.19 32.99 -21.40
C ARG A 240 24.06 33.73 -20.39
N ARG A 241 24.37 33.13 -19.23
CA ARG A 241 25.26 33.73 -18.22
C ARG A 241 26.70 33.81 -18.71
N ALA A 242 27.23 32.75 -19.32
CA ALA A 242 28.58 32.73 -19.90
C ALA A 242 28.75 33.78 -21.00
N GLY A 243 27.74 33.94 -21.86
CA GLY A 243 27.73 35.01 -22.87
C GLY A 243 27.71 36.42 -22.28
N ARG A 244 27.13 36.62 -21.09
CA ARG A 244 27.08 37.93 -20.41
C ARG A 244 28.39 38.32 -19.73
N SER A 245 29.20 37.35 -19.27
CA SER A 245 30.49 37.61 -18.61
C SER A 245 31.67 37.85 -19.56
N GLY A 246 31.48 37.64 -20.87
CA GLY A 246 32.51 37.81 -21.90
C GLY A 246 32.48 39.16 -22.64
N LEU A 247 31.60 40.08 -22.21
CA LEU A 247 31.50 41.48 -22.66
C LEU A 247 31.96 42.39 -21.51
#